data_AF-Q83GB2-F1
#
_entry.id   AF-Q83GB2-F1
#
_cell.length_a   1.000
_cell.length_b   1.000
_cell.length_c   1.000
_cell.angle_alpha   90.00
_cell.angle_beta   90.00
_cell.angle_gamma   90.00
#
_symmetry.space_group_name_H-M   'P 1'
#
loop_
_entity.id
_entity.type
_entity.pdbx_description
1 polymer ?
#
loop_
_entity_poly.entity_id
_entity_poly.type
_entity_poly.pdbx_seq_one_letter_code
_entity_poly.pdbx_strand_id
1 'polypeptide(L)'
;MLVLVPVRWGDQDPYGHVNNAQMLRILEEARMRGIWGPSGAVTFDPGASDGRSDGQNRQDDMTVPRSINSNTMTVVARHEIDYLRPTMYQLEPLQVEMKITRLGGASIDMYYEVWPDDDRVGRPLVRAVSVFVLVSTKTGRSRRMSNSEREYFRRYMD
;
A
#
# COMPACT_ATOMS: atom_id res chain seq x y z
N MET A 1 10.74 3.44 0.00
CA MET A 1 9.68 4.49 0.20
C MET A 1 9.03 4.33 1.56
N LEU A 2 8.77 5.42 2.28
CA LEU A 2 8.12 5.43 3.59
C LEU A 2 6.69 5.97 3.51
N VAL A 3 5.73 5.30 4.16
CA VAL A 3 4.32 5.71 4.24
C VAL A 3 3.82 5.62 5.68
N LEU A 4 3.20 6.70 6.15
CA LEU A 4 2.55 6.76 7.46
C LEU A 4 1.14 6.17 7.38
N VAL A 5 0.85 5.17 8.22
CA VAL A 5 -0.48 4.53 8.29
C VAL A 5 -1.01 4.57 9.72
N PRO A 6 -2.12 5.29 9.98
CA PRO A 6 -2.70 5.35 11.32
C PRO A 6 -3.31 4.01 11.72
N VAL A 7 -3.18 3.64 12.99
CA VAL A 7 -3.89 2.49 13.58
C VAL A 7 -5.25 2.95 14.07
N ARG A 8 -6.31 2.18 13.78
CA ARG A 8 -7.66 2.46 14.25
C ARG A 8 -7.94 1.66 15.51
N TRP A 9 -8.82 2.19 16.35
CA TRP A 9 -9.34 1.46 17.50
C TRP A 9 -9.90 0.08 17.12
N GLY A 10 -10.58 -0.02 15.97
CA GLY A 10 -11.14 -1.27 15.48
C GLY A 10 -10.11 -2.27 14.92
N ASP A 11 -8.83 -1.88 14.81
CA ASP A 11 -7.78 -2.78 14.34
C ASP A 11 -7.29 -3.73 15.46
N GLN A 12 -7.58 -3.39 16.72
CA GLN A 12 -7.08 -4.13 17.88
C GLN A 12 -7.94 -5.35 18.24
N ASP A 13 -7.30 -6.33 18.86
CA ASP A 13 -7.94 -7.49 19.47
C ASP A 13 -8.14 -7.28 20.99
N PRO A 14 -8.80 -8.20 21.71
CA PRO A 14 -9.01 -8.10 23.16
C PRO A 14 -7.71 -8.09 24.00
N TYR A 15 -6.56 -8.39 23.40
CA TYR A 15 -5.26 -8.39 24.08
C TYR A 15 -4.52 -7.05 23.96
N GLY A 16 -5.12 -6.05 23.30
CA GLY A 16 -4.53 -4.71 23.14
C GLY A 16 -3.49 -4.63 22.01
N HIS A 17 -3.37 -5.69 21.20
CA HIS A 17 -2.54 -5.69 20.00
C HIS A 17 -3.40 -5.44 18.77
N VAL A 18 -2.82 -4.87 17.73
CA VAL A 18 -3.40 -4.92 16.38
C VAL A 18 -3.54 -6.38 15.98
N ASN A 19 -4.77 -6.77 15.62
CA ASN A 19 -5.06 -8.10 15.15
C ASN A 19 -4.20 -8.41 13.91
N ASN A 20 -3.51 -9.55 13.90
CA ASN A 20 -2.64 -9.96 12.80
C ASN A 20 -3.31 -9.86 11.43
N ALA A 21 -4.59 -10.23 11.31
CA ALA A 21 -5.33 -10.16 10.05
C ALA A 21 -5.53 -8.71 9.54
N GLN A 22 -5.58 -7.72 10.45
CA GLN A 22 -5.69 -6.30 10.09
C GLN A 22 -4.41 -5.75 9.48
N MET A 23 -3.27 -6.44 9.67
CA MET A 23 -2.01 -6.05 9.04
C MET A 23 -2.13 -6.03 7.50
N LEU A 24 -2.92 -6.92 6.90
CA LEU A 24 -3.18 -6.88 5.46
C LEU A 24 -3.84 -5.58 5.01
N ARG A 25 -4.74 -5.01 5.83
CA ARG A 25 -5.37 -3.72 5.55
C ARG A 25 -4.41 -2.54 5.73
N ILE A 26 -3.54 -2.60 6.73
CA ILE A 26 -2.48 -1.61 6.94
C ILE A 26 -1.54 -1.58 5.73
N LEU A 27 -1.08 -2.75 5.26
CA LEU A 27 -0.24 -2.86 4.07
C LEU A 27 -0.97 -2.46 2.79
N GLU A 28 -2.29 -2.65 2.72
CA GLU A 28 -3.16 -2.16 1.63
C GLU A 28 -3.22 -0.66 1.55
N GLU A 29 -3.45 -0.02 2.67
CA GLU A 29 -3.47 1.41 2.70
C GLU A 29 -2.10 2.01 2.39
N ALA A 30 -1.02 1.40 2.88
CA ALA A 30 0.33 1.83 2.56
C ALA A 30 0.59 1.81 1.05
N ARG A 31 0.27 0.69 0.37
CA ARG A 31 0.47 0.54 -1.09
C ARG A 31 -0.45 1.46 -1.90
N MET A 32 -1.67 1.71 -1.44
CA MET A 32 -2.56 2.67 -2.06
C MET A 32 -2.02 4.09 -1.89
N ARG A 33 -1.66 4.54 -0.70
CA ARG A 33 -1.09 5.88 -0.51
C ARG A 33 0.23 6.10 -1.26
N GLY A 34 1.06 5.05 -1.35
CA GLY A 34 2.41 5.16 -1.90
C GLY A 34 2.54 5.02 -3.42
N ILE A 35 1.84 4.06 -4.03
CA ILE A 35 2.02 3.73 -5.46
C ILE A 35 0.72 3.81 -6.24
N TRP A 36 -0.35 3.23 -5.70
CA TRP A 36 -1.56 2.97 -6.48
C TRP A 36 -2.70 3.95 -6.26
N GLY A 37 -2.56 4.91 -5.37
CA GLY A 37 -3.53 5.97 -5.09
C GLY A 37 -3.30 7.20 -5.97
N PRO A 38 -4.15 8.23 -5.80
CA PRO A 38 -3.97 9.51 -6.48
C PRO A 38 -2.59 10.05 -6.10
N SER A 39 -1.64 9.97 -7.02
CA SER A 39 -0.25 10.34 -6.74
C SER A 39 -0.16 11.87 -6.62
N GLY A 40 -0.17 12.38 -5.39
CA GLY A 40 0.11 13.77 -5.04
C GLY A 40 -0.93 14.38 -4.09
N ALA A 41 -0.51 14.73 -2.88
CA ALA A 41 -1.27 15.47 -1.86
C ALA A 41 -2.33 14.68 -1.04
N VAL A 42 -1.88 13.87 -0.09
CA VAL A 42 -2.51 13.89 1.25
C VAL A 42 -1.42 13.71 2.30
N THR A 43 -0.72 14.78 2.64
CA THR A 43 -0.17 14.92 3.99
C THR A 43 -1.37 14.96 4.94
N PHE A 44 -1.37 14.14 5.98
CA PHE A 44 -2.39 14.19 7.02
C PHE A 44 -2.28 15.55 7.72
N ASP A 45 -3.18 16.50 7.41
CA ASP A 45 -3.28 17.80 8.08
C ASP A 45 -4.46 17.72 9.06
N PRO A 46 -4.22 17.69 10.39
CA PRO A 46 -5.28 17.58 11.39
C PRO A 46 -6.19 18.83 11.48
N GLY A 47 -5.90 19.90 10.71
CA GLY A 47 -6.58 21.20 10.80
C GLY A 47 -7.53 21.57 9.66
N ALA A 48 -7.73 20.75 8.62
CA ALA A 48 -8.57 21.13 7.48
C ALA A 48 -10.07 20.92 7.77
N SER A 49 -10.74 21.99 8.21
CA SER A 49 -12.19 22.03 8.48
C SER A 49 -13.06 21.98 7.21
N ASP A 50 -14.07 21.11 7.22
CA ASP A 50 -15.36 21.14 6.49
C ASP A 50 -15.41 21.90 5.15
N GLY A 51 -14.78 21.31 4.13
CA GLY A 51 -14.98 21.69 2.73
C GLY A 51 -16.18 21.00 2.11
N ARG A 52 -17.40 21.50 2.35
CA ARG A 52 -18.54 21.23 1.45
C ARG A 52 -18.11 21.59 0.04
N SER A 53 -18.04 20.59 -0.84
CA SER A 53 -17.75 20.78 -2.26
C SER A 53 -18.77 19.97 -3.06
N ASP A 54 -19.51 20.72 -3.86
CA ASP A 54 -20.67 20.33 -4.63
C ASP A 54 -20.47 19.06 -5.46
N GLY A 55 -21.54 18.28 -5.54
CA GLY A 55 -21.59 17.02 -6.25
C GLY A 55 -21.58 17.22 -7.75
N GLN A 56 -20.46 16.87 -8.39
CA GLN A 56 -20.44 16.23 -9.70
C GLN A 56 -19.06 15.57 -9.94
N ASN A 57 -19.10 14.25 -10.23
CA ASN A 57 -17.99 13.38 -10.65
C ASN A 57 -16.84 13.09 -9.66
N ARG A 58 -17.17 12.46 -8.52
CA ARG A 58 -16.17 11.84 -7.62
C ARG A 58 -15.91 10.34 -7.85
N GLN A 59 -16.55 9.72 -8.84
CA GLN A 59 -16.58 8.25 -8.98
C GLN A 59 -15.59 7.66 -10.00
N ASP A 60 -14.83 8.49 -10.72
CA ASP A 60 -13.95 8.06 -11.82
C ASP A 60 -12.45 8.06 -11.49
N ASP A 61 -12.10 8.38 -10.25
CA ASP A 61 -10.73 8.58 -9.83
C ASP A 61 -10.44 7.71 -8.63
N MET A 62 -9.81 6.55 -8.85
CA MET A 62 -8.96 5.83 -7.88
C MET A 62 -8.51 4.50 -8.49
N THR A 63 -7.20 4.38 -8.71
CA THR A 63 -6.34 3.18 -8.71
C THR A 63 -5.42 3.13 -9.95
N VAL A 64 -4.12 3.41 -9.74
CA VAL A 64 -3.04 3.54 -10.75
C VAL A 64 -3.26 4.73 -11.70
N PRO A 65 -2.22 5.46 -12.16
CA PRO A 65 -2.42 6.41 -13.26
C PRO A 65 -3.17 5.69 -14.39
N ARG A 66 -4.38 6.17 -14.71
CA ARG A 66 -5.14 5.76 -15.91
C ARG A 66 -4.32 5.97 -17.19
N SER A 67 -3.14 6.59 -17.10
CA SER A 67 -2.24 6.95 -18.19
C SER A 67 -1.31 5.85 -18.72
N ILE A 68 -1.43 4.56 -18.31
CA ILE A 68 -0.70 3.49 -19.04
C ILE A 68 -1.58 2.46 -19.78
N ASN A 69 -2.77 2.07 -19.30
CA ASN A 69 -3.78 1.37 -20.12
C ASN A 69 -5.11 1.20 -19.36
N SER A 70 -6.23 1.68 -19.91
CA SER A 70 -7.58 1.52 -19.34
C SER A 70 -8.08 0.06 -19.23
N ASN A 71 -7.35 -0.91 -19.80
CA ASN A 71 -7.73 -2.33 -19.81
C ASN A 71 -6.91 -3.22 -18.85
N THR A 72 -6.40 -2.65 -17.75
CA THR A 72 -5.56 -3.38 -16.79
C THR A 72 -6.08 -3.27 -15.38
N MET A 73 -6.09 -4.41 -14.67
CA MET A 73 -6.22 -4.49 -13.22
C MET A 73 -4.91 -5.01 -12.62
N THR A 74 -4.53 -4.48 -11.46
CA THR A 74 -3.44 -5.04 -10.64
C THR A 74 -4.06 -5.90 -9.55
N VAL A 75 -3.70 -7.19 -9.51
CA VAL A 75 -4.27 -8.17 -8.58
C VAL A 75 -3.18 -8.68 -7.65
N VAL A 76 -3.51 -8.85 -6.37
CA VAL A 76 -2.65 -9.58 -5.42
C VAL A 76 -2.72 -11.07 -5.73
N ALA A 77 -1.58 -11.69 -6.02
CA ALA A 77 -1.45 -13.13 -6.21
C ALA A 77 -0.97 -13.86 -4.94
N ARG A 78 -0.21 -13.17 -4.08
CA ARG A 78 0.32 -13.73 -2.82
C ARG A 78 0.56 -12.62 -1.81
N HIS A 79 0.28 -12.92 -0.55
CA HIS A 79 0.82 -12.22 0.61
C HIS A 79 1.54 -13.21 1.52
N GLU A 80 2.65 -12.78 2.07
CA GLU A 80 3.40 -13.49 3.11
C GLU A 80 3.80 -12.48 4.18
N ILE A 81 3.53 -12.79 5.44
CA ILE A 81 3.73 -11.88 6.56
C ILE A 81 4.39 -12.64 7.71
N ASP A 82 5.53 -12.12 8.15
CA ASP A 82 6.20 -12.51 9.37
C ASP A 82 5.86 -11.50 10.47
N TYR A 83 5.15 -11.95 11.51
CA TYR A 83 4.84 -11.15 12.70
C TYR A 83 5.97 -11.29 13.70
N LEU A 84 6.82 -10.28 13.78
CA LEU A 84 8.04 -10.32 14.57
C LEU A 84 7.75 -9.84 16.01
N ARG A 85 7.04 -8.74 16.17
CA ARG A 85 6.70 -8.21 17.49
C ARG A 85 5.23 -7.81 17.59
N PRO A 86 4.72 -7.81 18.82
CA PRO A 86 3.59 -7.03 19.27
C PRO A 86 3.32 -5.73 18.53
N THR A 87 2.36 -5.63 17.60
CA THR A 87 1.95 -4.28 17.14
C THR A 87 0.95 -3.74 18.16
N MET A 88 1.39 -2.84 19.03
CA MET A 88 0.50 -2.21 20.02
C MET A 88 -0.41 -1.19 19.36
N TYR A 89 -1.60 -0.96 19.94
CA TYR A 89 -2.36 0.23 19.59
C TYR A 89 -1.59 1.49 19.98
N GLN A 90 -1.52 2.45 19.05
CA GLN A 90 -0.88 3.75 19.24
C GLN A 90 -1.61 4.80 18.42
N LEU A 91 -1.58 6.06 18.90
CA LEU A 91 -2.12 7.20 18.16
C LEU A 91 -1.18 7.64 17.03
N GLU A 92 0.12 7.52 17.26
CA GLU A 92 1.11 7.82 16.24
C GLU A 92 1.03 6.80 15.08
N PRO A 93 1.10 7.25 13.82
CA PRO A 93 1.04 6.34 12.69
C PRO A 93 2.20 5.33 12.68
N LEU A 94 1.92 4.12 12.21
CA LEU A 94 2.97 3.16 11.86
C LEU A 94 3.77 3.68 10.68
N GLN A 95 5.09 3.45 10.75
CA GLN A 95 6.05 3.72 9.71
C GLN A 95 6.15 2.50 8.80
N VAL A 96 5.45 2.51 7.66
CA VAL A 96 5.48 1.41 6.69
C VAL A 96 6.48 1.74 5.61
N GLU A 97 7.66 1.12 5.68
CA GLU A 97 8.64 1.16 4.62
C GLU A 97 8.31 0.10 3.58
N MET A 98 8.33 0.50 2.31
CA MET A 98 8.01 -0.33 1.17
C MET A 98 9.01 -0.13 0.04
N LYS A 99 9.33 -1.21 -0.66
CA LYS A 99 10.10 -1.17 -1.91
C LYS A 99 9.74 -2.31 -2.83
N ILE A 100 9.84 -2.08 -4.13
CA ILE A 100 9.73 -3.14 -5.12
C ILE A 100 11.06 -3.89 -5.16
N THR A 101 11.07 -5.18 -4.83
CA THR A 101 12.30 -5.98 -4.83
C THR A 101 12.53 -6.69 -6.15
N ARG A 102 11.47 -6.93 -6.93
CA ARG A 102 11.58 -7.62 -8.22
C ARG A 102 10.47 -7.23 -9.20
N LEU A 103 10.85 -7.12 -10.48
CA LEU A 103 9.94 -6.91 -11.60
C LEU A 103 10.00 -8.08 -12.60
N GLY A 104 8.98 -8.93 -12.57
CA GLY A 104 8.79 -10.02 -13.52
C GLY A 104 8.27 -9.53 -14.88
N GLY A 105 7.91 -10.47 -15.76
CA GLY A 105 7.29 -10.12 -17.05
C GLY A 105 5.89 -9.51 -16.91
N ALA A 106 5.14 -9.96 -15.91
CA ALA A 106 3.76 -9.54 -15.61
C ALA A 106 3.52 -9.34 -14.10
N SER A 107 4.56 -9.49 -13.27
CA SER A 107 4.46 -9.50 -11.80
C SER A 107 5.38 -8.48 -11.15
N ILE A 108 5.01 -8.04 -9.95
CA ILE A 108 5.73 -7.08 -9.12
C ILE A 108 5.80 -7.65 -7.72
N ASP A 109 7.01 -7.80 -7.17
CA ASP A 109 7.19 -8.22 -5.79
C ASP A 109 7.48 -6.99 -4.94
N MET A 110 6.63 -6.74 -3.95
CA MET A 110 6.73 -5.63 -3.00
C MET A 110 7.15 -6.16 -1.64
N TYR A 111 8.20 -5.59 -1.07
CA TYR A 111 8.65 -5.87 0.28
C TYR A 111 8.21 -4.76 1.23
N TYR A 112 7.94 -5.13 2.48
CA TYR A 112 7.50 -4.23 3.53
C TYR A 112 8.27 -4.48 4.83
N GLU A 113 8.63 -3.40 5.51
CA GLU A 113 8.90 -3.42 6.95
C GLU A 113 7.97 -2.44 7.64
N VAL A 114 7.40 -2.85 8.78
CA VAL A 114 6.53 -2.00 9.60
C VAL A 114 7.24 -1.67 10.90
N TRP A 115 7.36 -0.38 11.19
CA TRP A 115 8.00 0.14 12.40
C TRP A 115 6.99 0.94 13.24
N PRO A 116 7.13 0.94 14.58
CA PRO A 116 6.24 1.71 15.44
C PRO A 116 6.48 3.23 15.32
N ASP A 117 7.71 3.61 15.00
CA ASP A 117 8.20 5.00 14.99
C ASP A 117 9.42 5.11 14.05
N ASP A 118 9.91 6.34 13.88
CA ASP A 118 11.03 6.65 12.98
C ASP A 118 12.40 6.27 13.56
N ASP A 119 12.49 6.08 14.88
CA ASP A 119 13.74 5.73 15.57
C ASP A 119 14.23 4.32 15.20
N ARG A 120 13.32 3.45 14.71
CA ARG A 120 13.61 2.11 14.16
C ARG A 120 14.49 1.26 15.08
N VAL A 121 14.27 1.38 16.38
CA VAL A 121 15.05 0.66 17.38
C VAL A 121 14.72 -0.84 17.35
N GLY A 122 15.77 -1.67 17.21
CA GLY A 122 15.65 -3.12 17.24
C GLY A 122 15.23 -3.72 15.89
N ARG A 123 14.19 -4.56 15.90
CA ARG A 123 13.67 -5.24 14.70
C ARG A 123 12.28 -4.71 14.35
N PRO A 124 11.85 -4.75 13.08
CA PRO A 124 10.52 -4.28 12.70
C PRO A 124 9.43 -5.09 13.43
N LEU A 125 8.24 -4.52 13.54
CA LEU A 125 7.05 -5.21 14.04
C LEU A 125 6.67 -6.34 13.10
N VAL A 126 6.72 -6.08 11.79
CA VAL A 126 6.33 -6.99 10.72
C VAL A 126 7.30 -6.88 9.56
N ARG A 127 7.59 -8.02 8.93
CA ARG A 127 8.11 -8.09 7.56
C ARG A 127 7.08 -8.74 6.67
N ALA A 128 6.93 -8.23 5.45
CA ALA A 128 5.98 -8.83 4.52
C ALA A 128 6.46 -8.77 3.08
N VAL A 129 5.91 -9.66 2.26
CA VAL A 129 6.01 -9.62 0.81
C VAL A 129 4.61 -9.73 0.20
N SER A 130 4.34 -8.89 -0.80
CA SER A 130 3.15 -8.96 -1.63
C SER A 130 3.56 -9.15 -3.08
N VAL A 131 2.99 -10.14 -3.75
CA VAL A 131 3.19 -10.36 -5.19
C VAL A 131 1.95 -9.86 -5.92
N PHE A 132 2.14 -8.89 -6.80
CA PHE A 132 1.09 -8.36 -7.66
C PHE A 132 1.26 -8.87 -9.09
N VAL A 133 0.16 -9.01 -9.82
CA VAL A 133 0.12 -9.42 -11.23
C VAL A 133 -0.75 -8.46 -12.03
N LEU A 134 -0.26 -8.04 -13.18
CA LEU A 134 -1.02 -7.24 -14.14
C LEU A 134 -1.94 -8.14 -14.95
N VAL A 135 -3.23 -7.89 -14.89
CA VAL A 135 -4.29 -8.69 -15.52
C VAL A 135 -5.05 -7.84 -16.52
N SER A 136 -5.31 -8.38 -17.72
CA SER A 136 -6.18 -7.72 -18.70
C SER A 136 -7.63 -7.79 -18.23
N THR A 137 -8.30 -6.63 -18.12
CA THR A 137 -9.71 -6.57 -17.74
C THR A 137 -10.63 -7.19 -18.79
N LYS A 138 -10.18 -7.26 -20.05
CA LYS A 138 -10.95 -7.88 -21.16
C LYS A 138 -10.96 -9.40 -21.09
N THR A 139 -9.88 -10.02 -20.64
CA THR A 139 -9.69 -11.48 -20.74
C THR A 139 -9.54 -12.18 -19.39
N GLY A 140 -9.34 -11.44 -18.30
CA GLY A 140 -9.04 -12.00 -16.98
C GLY A 140 -7.68 -12.70 -16.89
N ARG A 141 -6.84 -12.61 -17.92
CA ARG A 141 -5.53 -13.28 -17.97
C ARG A 141 -4.40 -12.31 -17.63
N SER A 142 -3.33 -12.85 -17.04
CA SER A 142 -2.07 -12.13 -16.85
C SER A 142 -1.57 -11.56 -18.18
N ARG A 143 -1.08 -10.32 -18.16
CA ARG A 143 -0.50 -9.65 -19.32
C ARG A 143 0.91 -9.18 -19.04
N ARG A 144 1.75 -9.11 -20.08
CA ARG A 144 3.08 -8.53 -19.94
C ARG A 144 2.98 -7.04 -19.62
N MET A 145 3.90 -6.59 -18.78
CA MET A 145 4.13 -5.19 -18.45
C MET A 145 4.71 -4.49 -19.69
N SER A 146 4.23 -3.29 -20.00
CA SER A 146 4.82 -2.46 -21.04
C SER A 146 6.19 -1.92 -20.59
N ASN A 147 6.97 -1.37 -21.53
CA ASN A 147 8.23 -0.71 -21.17
C ASN A 147 8.00 0.52 -20.29
N SER A 148 6.94 1.28 -20.53
CA SER A 148 6.60 2.47 -19.72
C SER A 148 6.16 2.11 -18.30
N GLU A 149 5.37 1.04 -18.14
CA GLU A 149 5.03 0.51 -16.81
C GLU A 149 6.27 0.03 -16.07
N ARG A 150 7.13 -0.75 -16.74
CA ARG A 150 8.36 -1.25 -16.15
C ARG A 150 9.24 -0.10 -15.67
N GLU A 151 9.37 0.95 -16.47
CA GLU A 151 10.14 2.13 -16.13
C GLU A 151 9.50 2.93 -14.99
N TYR A 152 8.18 3.01 -14.94
CA TYR A 152 7.46 3.61 -13.81
C TYR A 152 7.75 2.88 -12.50
N PHE A 153 7.62 1.55 -12.48
CA PHE A 153 7.82 0.76 -11.26
C PHE A 153 9.28 0.70 -10.80
N ARG A 154 10.24 0.81 -11.72
CA ARG A 154 11.67 0.85 -11.37
C ARG A 154 12.02 1.93 -10.36
N ARG A 155 11.31 3.07 -10.37
CA ARG A 155 11.53 4.19 -9.45
C ARG A 155 11.29 3.87 -7.97
N TYR A 156 10.60 2.76 -7.70
CA TYR A 156 10.29 2.31 -6.34
C TYR A 156 11.15 1.12 -5.89
N MET A 157 12.20 0.78 -6.64
CA MET A 157 13.09 -0.34 -6.31
C MET A 157 14.24 0.06 -5.37
N ASP A 158 14.56 1.35 -5.32
CA ASP A 158 15.61 1.92 -4.46
C ASP A 158 15.10 2.26 -3.04
#